data_AF-A0A0S7X958-F1
#
_entry.id   AF-A0A0S7X958-F1
#
_cell.length_a   1.000
_cell.length_b   1.000
_cell.length_c   1.000
_cell.angle_alpha   90.00
_cell.angle_beta   90.00
_cell.angle_gamma   90.00
#
_symmetry.space_group_name_H-M   'P 1'
#
loop_
_entity.id
_entity.type
_entity.pdbx_description
1 polymer ?
#
loop_
_entity_poly.entity_id
_entity_poly.type
_entity_poly.pdbx_seq_one_letter_code
_entity_poly.pdbx_strand_id
1 'polypeptide(L)'
;MKATGLCVLLLVSIVAFCSPGFAVPSEEDHIVWVSSRAEDGRLNLWTMNPDGGEKKQLTTTFTQALHPSFSPDGLHVAFSTKDTGAWRIHIIKLDGSDLRRFTYFSSAVPNWSPDGLRMVFNSDHDDEPTDTPDLWAMNLNETNLVELVDSPPTKDFNGQWSPDGERLLFVSDRSGNFDLFVMNLDGSDLTRLTTHHANDYNPRWSPDGEKIVFVSERSGNADLFVMNSDGSNVVQLTDHEAFDSDPAWSPSGDRIVFVSDRAGHYDLWIIRVDGSHPTQITDDEALDFQPDWQ
;
A
#
# COMPACT_ATOMS: atom_id res chain seq x y z
N MET A 1 -56.07 45.48 2.02
CA MET A 1 -55.77 44.79 0.74
C MET A 1 -54.26 44.73 0.61
N LYS A 2 -53.68 43.54 0.82
CA LYS A 2 -52.22 43.31 0.90
C LYS A 2 -51.67 43.08 -0.51
N ALA A 3 -50.56 43.74 -0.83
CA ALA A 3 -49.81 43.56 -2.07
C ALA A 3 -48.87 42.35 -1.92
N THR A 4 -48.92 41.43 -2.88
CA THR A 4 -48.06 40.25 -2.94
C THR A 4 -46.95 40.52 -3.95
N GLY A 5 -45.70 40.52 -3.50
CA GLY A 5 -44.52 40.63 -4.34
C GLY A 5 -44.20 39.30 -5.02
N LEU A 6 -43.96 39.34 -6.33
CA LEU A 6 -43.53 38.21 -7.15
C LEU A 6 -42.00 38.14 -7.11
N CYS A 7 -41.45 37.06 -6.56
CA CYS A 7 -40.01 36.78 -6.56
C CYS A 7 -39.65 36.06 -7.87
N VAL A 8 -38.76 36.65 -8.67
CA VAL A 8 -38.23 36.04 -9.90
C VAL A 8 -37.01 35.21 -9.52
N LEU A 9 -37.11 33.88 -9.60
CA LEU A 9 -35.98 32.97 -9.47
C LEU A 9 -35.22 32.95 -10.81
N LEU A 10 -33.97 33.43 -10.82
CA LEU A 10 -33.05 33.19 -11.92
C LEU A 10 -32.44 31.79 -11.75
N LEU A 11 -32.81 30.86 -12.63
CA LEU A 11 -32.12 29.57 -12.78
C LEU A 11 -30.83 29.81 -13.55
N VAL A 12 -29.69 29.79 -12.87
CA VAL A 12 -28.38 29.65 -13.50
C VAL A 12 -28.14 28.16 -13.69
N SER A 13 -28.26 27.69 -14.94
CA SER A 13 -27.85 26.34 -15.32
C SER A 13 -26.32 26.27 -15.28
N ILE A 14 -25.78 25.65 -14.23
CA ILE A 14 -24.37 25.21 -14.21
C ILE A 14 -24.30 23.97 -15.09
N VAL A 15 -23.70 24.10 -16.26
CA VAL A 15 -23.26 22.96 -17.06
C VAL A 15 -22.02 22.40 -16.37
N ALA A 16 -22.20 21.32 -15.61
CA ALA A 16 -21.09 20.55 -15.08
C ALA A 16 -20.41 19.84 -16.26
N PHE A 17 -19.16 20.20 -16.53
CA PHE A 17 -18.29 19.37 -17.35
C PHE A 17 -17.95 18.12 -16.53
N CYS A 18 -18.39 16.94 -16.98
CA CYS A 18 -17.87 15.68 -16.48
C CYS A 18 -16.41 15.54 -16.94
N SER A 19 -15.47 15.77 -16.03
CA SER A 19 -14.16 15.11 -16.06
C SER A 19 -14.36 13.63 -15.71
N PRO A 20 -13.49 12.71 -16.17
CA PRO A 20 -13.57 11.30 -15.77
C PRO A 20 -13.51 11.19 -14.24
N GLY A 21 -14.42 10.40 -13.69
CA GLY A 21 -14.78 10.39 -12.27
C GLY A 21 -13.65 9.91 -11.38
N PHE A 22 -13.18 10.81 -10.52
CA PHE A 22 -12.55 10.43 -9.27
C PHE A 22 -13.63 9.81 -8.37
N ALA A 23 -13.35 8.64 -7.80
CA ALA A 23 -14.17 8.08 -6.74
C ALA A 23 -14.29 9.11 -5.61
N VAL A 24 -15.51 9.33 -5.11
CA VAL A 24 -15.70 10.10 -3.87
C VAL A 24 -15.22 9.18 -2.74
N PRO A 25 -14.18 9.53 -1.96
CA PRO A 25 -13.73 8.70 -0.84
C PRO A 25 -14.87 8.51 0.17
N SER A 26 -14.86 7.40 0.91
CA SER A 26 -15.64 7.29 2.14
C SER A 26 -15.32 8.50 3.04
N GLU A 27 -16.33 9.08 3.70
CA GLU A 27 -16.14 10.28 4.54
C GLU A 27 -15.21 10.06 5.75
N GLU A 28 -14.71 8.83 5.96
CA GLU A 28 -13.83 8.46 7.05
C GLU A 28 -12.60 7.71 6.53
N ASP A 29 -11.42 8.22 6.89
CA ASP A 29 -10.13 7.57 6.69
C ASP A 29 -10.08 6.27 7.50
N HIS A 30 -9.52 5.20 6.95
CA HIS A 30 -9.34 3.93 7.63
C HIS A 30 -7.92 3.38 7.44
N ILE A 31 -7.43 2.71 8.47
CA ILE A 31 -6.19 1.92 8.41
C ILE A 31 -6.59 0.45 8.42
N VAL A 32 -6.15 -0.30 7.42
CA VAL A 32 -6.15 -1.76 7.45
C VAL A 32 -4.77 -2.26 7.83
N TRP A 33 -4.66 -3.29 8.65
CA TRP A 33 -3.37 -3.87 9.02
C TRP A 33 -3.51 -5.35 9.37
N VAL A 34 -2.37 -6.02 9.55
CA VAL A 34 -2.31 -7.40 10.03
C VAL A 34 -2.10 -7.39 11.53
N SER A 35 -2.88 -8.20 12.25
CA SER A 35 -2.71 -8.37 13.70
C SER A 35 -2.83 -9.82 14.16
N SER A 36 -2.06 -10.18 15.19
CA SER A 36 -2.22 -11.43 15.94
C SER A 36 -3.25 -11.35 17.08
N ARG A 37 -3.98 -10.23 17.23
CA ARG A 37 -4.89 -9.99 18.38
C ARG A 37 -6.13 -10.86 18.46
N ALA A 38 -6.39 -11.68 17.44
CA ALA A 38 -7.47 -12.65 17.49
C ALA A 38 -7.20 -13.69 18.59
N GLU A 39 -8.27 -14.24 19.19
CA GLU A 39 -8.14 -15.20 20.31
C GLU A 39 -7.32 -16.46 19.96
N ASP A 40 -7.30 -16.83 18.68
CA ASP A 40 -6.55 -17.99 18.18
C ASP A 40 -5.08 -17.68 17.85
N GLY A 41 -4.63 -16.43 18.06
CA GLY A 41 -3.29 -15.95 17.78
C GLY A 41 -2.91 -15.91 16.31
N ARG A 42 -3.86 -16.14 15.39
CA ARG A 42 -3.59 -16.11 13.94
C ARG A 42 -3.51 -14.68 13.44
N LEU A 43 -2.71 -14.54 12.39
CA LEU A 43 -2.54 -13.28 11.68
C LEU A 43 -3.77 -13.03 10.80
N ASN A 44 -4.56 -12.04 11.18
CA ASN A 44 -5.78 -11.65 10.50
C ASN A 44 -5.71 -10.20 10.08
N LEU A 45 -6.53 -9.82 9.11
CA LEU A 45 -6.71 -8.42 8.77
C LEU A 45 -7.69 -7.76 9.74
N TRP A 46 -7.37 -6.53 10.12
CA TRP A 46 -8.17 -5.67 10.95
C TRP A 46 -8.26 -4.28 10.32
N THR A 47 -9.32 -3.54 10.64
CA THR A 47 -9.51 -2.15 10.26
C THR A 47 -9.86 -1.29 11.47
N MET A 48 -9.51 0.01 11.43
CA MET A 48 -9.66 0.96 12.52
C MET A 48 -9.62 2.38 11.97
N ASN A 49 -10.04 3.32 12.81
CA ASN A 49 -9.88 4.74 12.54
C ASN A 49 -8.43 5.16 12.85
N PRO A 50 -7.89 6.20 12.20
CA PRO A 50 -6.52 6.66 12.42
C PRO A 50 -6.18 7.12 13.85
N ASP A 51 -7.19 7.33 14.69
CA ASP A 51 -7.01 7.61 16.13
C ASP A 51 -6.86 6.34 16.98
N GLY A 52 -6.86 5.16 16.36
CA GLY A 52 -6.79 3.85 17.01
C GLY A 52 -8.14 3.31 17.48
N GLY A 53 -9.25 4.02 17.25
CA GLY A 53 -10.61 3.63 17.60
C GLY A 53 -11.24 2.63 16.61
N GLU A 54 -12.39 2.06 16.99
CA GLU A 54 -13.25 1.25 16.10
C GLU A 54 -12.58 0.03 15.44
N LYS A 55 -11.62 -0.58 16.14
CA LYS A 55 -10.93 -1.81 15.72
C LYS A 55 -11.94 -2.93 15.39
N LYS A 56 -11.90 -3.42 14.15
CA LYS A 56 -12.78 -4.48 13.62
C LYS A 56 -11.99 -5.52 12.84
N GLN A 57 -12.20 -6.80 13.15
CA GLN A 57 -11.61 -7.91 12.41
C GLN A 57 -12.31 -8.10 11.05
N LEU A 58 -11.53 -8.23 9.97
CA LEU A 58 -12.03 -8.46 8.61
C LEU A 58 -11.97 -9.93 8.20
N THR A 59 -10.92 -10.66 8.59
CA THR A 59 -10.73 -12.07 8.20
C THR A 59 -10.77 -12.99 9.41
N THR A 60 -11.33 -14.20 9.26
CA THR A 60 -11.41 -15.22 10.33
C THR A 60 -11.14 -16.65 9.85
N THR A 61 -11.04 -16.86 8.54
CA THR A 61 -11.05 -18.19 7.92
C THR A 61 -9.69 -18.74 7.55
N PHE A 62 -8.65 -17.91 7.62
CA PHE A 62 -7.30 -18.23 7.13
C PHE A 62 -6.36 -18.56 8.30
N THR A 63 -5.27 -19.28 8.00
CA THR A 63 -4.15 -19.48 8.93
C THR A 63 -3.34 -18.20 9.07
N GLN A 64 -3.21 -17.46 7.95
CA GLN A 64 -2.61 -16.13 7.90
C GLN A 64 -3.19 -15.33 6.73
N ALA A 65 -3.55 -14.08 6.99
CA ALA A 65 -3.86 -13.06 5.98
C ALA A 65 -2.86 -11.92 6.10
N LEU A 66 -2.19 -11.59 4.99
CA LEU A 66 -1.01 -10.73 4.94
C LEU A 66 -1.05 -9.78 3.75
N HIS A 67 -0.21 -8.75 3.76
CA HIS A 67 -0.04 -7.77 2.68
C HIS A 67 -1.37 -7.15 2.23
N PRO A 68 -2.14 -6.52 3.14
CA PRO A 68 -3.37 -5.85 2.75
C PRO A 68 -3.06 -4.64 1.85
N SER A 69 -3.92 -4.41 0.87
CA SER A 69 -3.90 -3.21 0.03
C SER A 69 -5.32 -2.74 -0.27
N PHE A 70 -5.62 -1.49 0.06
CA PHE A 70 -6.88 -0.85 -0.22
C PHE A 70 -7.10 -0.64 -1.72
N SER A 71 -8.34 -0.84 -2.18
CA SER A 71 -8.76 -0.36 -3.48
C SER A 71 -8.85 1.17 -3.49
N PRO A 72 -8.70 1.84 -4.65
CA PRO A 72 -8.75 3.30 -4.74
C PRO A 72 -10.07 3.94 -4.30
N ASP A 73 -11.16 3.16 -4.27
CA ASP A 73 -12.47 3.60 -3.77
C ASP A 73 -12.63 3.43 -2.25
N GLY A 74 -11.67 2.83 -1.56
CA GLY A 74 -11.70 2.53 -0.11
C GLY A 74 -12.67 1.43 0.30
N LEU A 75 -13.34 0.76 -0.64
CA LEU A 75 -14.40 -0.20 -0.32
C LEU A 75 -13.93 -1.64 -0.23
N HIS A 76 -12.76 -1.97 -0.78
CA HIS A 76 -12.22 -3.32 -0.84
C HIS A 76 -10.78 -3.37 -0.35
N VAL A 77 -10.39 -4.54 0.14
CA VAL A 77 -9.02 -4.86 0.53
C VAL A 77 -8.60 -6.11 -0.23
N ALA A 78 -7.51 -6.02 -0.99
CA ALA A 78 -6.81 -7.17 -1.55
C ALA A 78 -5.75 -7.63 -0.54
N PHE A 79 -5.51 -8.94 -0.44
CA PHE A 79 -4.53 -9.50 0.49
C PHE A 79 -4.06 -10.90 0.08
N SER A 80 -2.94 -11.32 0.65
CA SER A 80 -2.30 -12.62 0.40
C SER A 80 -2.60 -13.61 1.52
N THR A 81 -2.80 -14.89 1.19
CA THR A 81 -2.87 -15.99 2.17
C THR A 81 -2.00 -17.17 1.74
N LYS A 82 -1.63 -18.05 2.68
CA LYS A 82 -0.84 -19.27 2.40
C LYS A 82 -1.42 -20.52 3.07
N ASP A 83 -2.72 -20.74 2.94
CA ASP A 83 -3.42 -21.85 3.61
C ASP A 83 -3.20 -23.21 2.94
N THR A 84 -2.97 -23.22 1.63
CA THR A 84 -2.91 -24.44 0.81
C THR A 84 -1.49 -24.77 0.32
N GLY A 85 -0.47 -24.29 1.03
CA GLY A 85 0.95 -24.50 0.69
C GLY A 85 1.50 -23.56 -0.40
N ALA A 86 0.64 -22.82 -1.10
CA ALA A 86 1.00 -21.80 -2.08
C ALA A 86 0.34 -20.46 -1.74
N TRP A 87 0.97 -19.36 -2.14
CA TRP A 87 0.43 -18.02 -1.91
C TRP A 87 -0.75 -17.73 -2.86
N ARG A 88 -1.79 -17.07 -2.38
CA ARG A 88 -2.97 -16.70 -3.17
C ARG A 88 -3.47 -15.33 -2.77
N ILE A 89 -3.96 -14.57 -3.74
CA ILE A 89 -4.57 -13.26 -3.51
C ILE A 89 -6.09 -13.41 -3.40
N HIS A 90 -6.67 -12.75 -2.41
CA HIS A 90 -8.09 -12.66 -2.16
C HIS A 90 -8.50 -11.18 -2.09
N ILE A 91 -9.79 -10.92 -2.29
CA ILE A 91 -10.41 -9.59 -2.16
C ILE A 91 -11.58 -9.74 -1.19
N ILE A 92 -11.71 -8.81 -0.26
CA ILE A 92 -12.83 -8.72 0.68
C ILE A 92 -13.32 -7.27 0.73
N LYS A 93 -14.61 -7.05 1.00
CA LYS A 93 -15.11 -5.70 1.30
C LYS A 93 -14.68 -5.24 2.68
N LEU A 94 -14.55 -3.93 2.86
CA LEU A 94 -14.21 -3.33 4.16
C LEU A 94 -15.25 -3.64 5.26
N ASP A 95 -16.49 -3.95 4.87
CA ASP A 95 -17.51 -4.42 5.81
C ASP A 95 -17.32 -5.90 6.26
N GLY A 96 -16.36 -6.62 5.69
CA GLY A 96 -16.06 -8.04 5.94
C GLY A 96 -16.86 -9.00 5.06
N SER A 97 -17.71 -8.50 4.15
CA SER A 97 -18.49 -9.32 3.23
C SER A 97 -17.78 -9.57 1.90
N ASP A 98 -18.39 -10.39 1.04
CA ASP A 98 -17.96 -10.61 -0.36
C ASP A 98 -16.50 -11.09 -0.51
N LEU A 99 -16.05 -11.91 0.44
CA LEU A 99 -14.74 -12.56 0.36
C LEU A 99 -14.69 -13.48 -0.86
N ARG A 100 -13.76 -13.19 -1.78
CA ARG A 100 -13.51 -13.99 -2.98
C ARG A 100 -12.03 -14.15 -3.24
N ARG A 101 -11.67 -15.27 -3.87
CA ARG A 101 -10.32 -15.49 -4.40
C ARG A 101 -10.16 -14.72 -5.71
N PHE A 102 -9.00 -14.11 -5.91
CA PHE A 102 -8.64 -13.41 -7.15
C PHE A 102 -7.69 -14.24 -8.01
N THR A 103 -6.65 -14.84 -7.43
CA THR A 103 -5.66 -15.64 -8.18
C THR A 103 -5.76 -17.13 -7.86
N TYR A 104 -5.45 -17.97 -8.85
CA TYR A 104 -5.46 -19.44 -8.73
C TYR A 104 -4.07 -20.08 -8.85
N PHE A 105 -3.04 -19.25 -8.99
CA PHE A 105 -1.61 -19.58 -9.08
C PHE A 105 -0.81 -18.84 -7.99
N SER A 106 0.46 -19.20 -7.76
CA SER A 106 1.25 -18.68 -6.63
C SER A 106 1.49 -17.19 -6.78
N SER A 107 0.87 -16.38 -5.93
CA SER A 107 0.94 -14.91 -6.02
C SER A 107 0.72 -14.26 -4.66
N ALA A 108 1.43 -13.15 -4.41
CA ALA A 108 1.40 -12.42 -3.14
C ALA A 108 1.67 -10.92 -3.34
N VAL A 109 1.49 -10.14 -2.26
CA VAL A 109 1.77 -8.69 -2.20
C VAL A 109 1.00 -7.91 -3.28
N PRO A 110 -0.35 -7.96 -3.26
CA PRO A 110 -1.17 -7.24 -4.23
C PRO A 110 -1.11 -5.73 -4.01
N ASN A 111 -1.06 -4.96 -5.09
CA ASN A 111 -1.31 -3.52 -5.07
C ASN A 111 -2.20 -3.12 -6.24
N TRP A 112 -3.23 -2.32 -5.95
CA TRP A 112 -4.21 -1.87 -6.93
C TRP A 112 -3.62 -0.83 -7.88
N SER A 113 -4.06 -0.85 -9.14
CA SER A 113 -3.90 0.30 -10.01
C SER A 113 -4.82 1.45 -9.55
N PRO A 114 -4.48 2.73 -9.82
CA PRO A 114 -5.27 3.87 -9.34
C PRO A 114 -6.69 3.94 -9.90
N ASP A 115 -6.93 3.32 -11.06
CA ASP A 115 -8.25 3.19 -11.68
C ASP A 115 -9.09 2.03 -11.11
N GLY A 116 -8.51 1.20 -10.23
CA GLY A 116 -9.16 0.04 -9.62
C GLY A 116 -9.41 -1.13 -10.58
N LEU A 117 -8.83 -1.13 -11.77
CA LEU A 117 -9.10 -2.13 -12.81
C LEU A 117 -8.07 -3.26 -12.89
N ARG A 118 -6.88 -3.07 -12.31
CA ARG A 118 -5.75 -4.01 -12.34
C ARG A 118 -5.14 -4.15 -10.96
N MET A 119 -4.37 -5.21 -10.77
CA MET A 119 -3.42 -5.35 -9.67
C MET A 119 -2.05 -5.67 -10.22
N VAL A 120 -1.02 -5.17 -9.54
CA VAL A 120 0.34 -5.71 -9.61
C VAL A 120 0.59 -6.59 -8.39
N PHE A 121 1.38 -7.65 -8.54
CA PHE A 121 1.70 -8.60 -7.46
C PHE A 121 2.99 -9.36 -7.78
N ASN A 122 3.56 -9.98 -6.76
CA ASN A 122 4.67 -10.92 -6.89
C ASN A 122 4.18 -12.31 -7.33
N SER A 123 4.80 -12.93 -8.32
CA SER A 123 4.46 -14.27 -8.80
C SER A 123 5.66 -14.99 -9.42
N ASP A 124 5.67 -16.32 -9.31
CA ASP A 124 6.65 -17.23 -9.92
C ASP A 124 5.86 -18.10 -10.90
N HIS A 125 5.21 -17.45 -11.87
CA HIS A 125 4.18 -18.07 -12.73
C HIS A 125 4.75 -18.64 -14.03
N ASP A 126 5.86 -18.08 -14.46
CA ASP A 126 6.73 -18.50 -15.54
C ASP A 126 7.51 -19.80 -15.24
N ASP A 127 7.54 -20.24 -13.96
CA ASP A 127 8.17 -21.49 -13.51
C ASP A 127 9.67 -21.59 -13.91
N GLU A 128 10.38 -20.45 -13.97
CA GLU A 128 11.79 -20.41 -14.37
C GLU A 128 12.69 -21.05 -13.29
N PRO A 129 13.52 -22.06 -13.63
CA PRO A 129 14.17 -22.95 -12.67
C PRO A 129 15.25 -22.30 -11.79
N THR A 130 15.57 -21.03 -12.03
CA THR A 130 16.56 -20.26 -11.27
C THR A 130 15.97 -19.04 -10.57
N ASP A 131 14.66 -18.81 -10.67
CA ASP A 131 14.09 -17.52 -10.34
C ASP A 131 13.46 -17.41 -8.94
N THR A 132 13.25 -16.16 -8.57
CA THR A 132 12.48 -15.69 -7.43
C THR A 132 11.22 -15.01 -7.95
N PRO A 133 10.14 -14.88 -7.16
CA PRO A 133 8.90 -14.28 -7.66
C PRO A 133 9.11 -12.86 -8.20
N ASP A 134 8.75 -12.66 -9.46
CA ASP A 134 8.83 -11.42 -10.21
C ASP A 134 7.53 -10.60 -10.16
N LEU A 135 7.51 -9.45 -10.83
CA LEU A 135 6.35 -8.55 -10.84
C LEU A 135 5.42 -8.81 -12.02
N TRP A 136 4.19 -9.19 -11.69
CA TRP A 136 3.13 -9.48 -12.64
C TRP A 136 1.95 -8.53 -12.44
N ALA A 137 1.23 -8.23 -13.52
CA ALA A 137 -0.02 -7.51 -13.48
C ALA A 137 -1.16 -8.27 -14.14
N MET A 138 -2.37 -8.13 -13.59
CA MET A 138 -3.58 -8.77 -14.12
C MET A 138 -4.80 -7.86 -13.96
N ASN A 139 -5.73 -7.93 -14.90
CA ASN A 139 -7.03 -7.26 -14.79
C ASN A 139 -7.89 -7.90 -13.70
N LEU A 140 -8.76 -7.11 -13.07
CA LEU A 140 -9.72 -7.54 -12.05
C LEU A 140 -10.78 -8.54 -12.53
N ASN A 141 -10.98 -8.63 -13.85
CA ASN A 141 -11.82 -9.65 -14.47
C ASN A 141 -11.02 -10.94 -14.82
N GLU A 142 -9.84 -11.11 -14.23
CA GLU A 142 -8.97 -12.30 -14.37
C GLU A 142 -8.46 -12.52 -15.81
N THR A 143 -8.34 -11.44 -16.57
CA THR A 143 -7.76 -11.45 -17.92
C THR A 143 -6.45 -10.68 -17.97
N ASN A 144 -5.71 -10.85 -19.07
CA ASN A 144 -4.50 -10.09 -19.36
C ASN A 144 -3.45 -10.18 -18.24
N LEU A 145 -3.09 -11.41 -17.87
CA LEU A 145 -1.94 -11.66 -17.01
C LEU A 145 -0.67 -11.38 -17.82
N VAL A 146 0.15 -10.45 -17.34
CA VAL A 146 1.37 -9.99 -18.01
C VAL A 146 2.47 -9.85 -16.97
N GLU A 147 3.65 -10.35 -17.31
CA GLU A 147 4.89 -10.12 -16.57
C GLU A 147 5.44 -8.73 -16.90
N LEU A 148 5.66 -7.90 -15.89
CA LEU A 148 6.15 -6.53 -16.04
C LEU A 148 7.67 -6.43 -15.93
N VAL A 149 8.25 -7.26 -15.06
CA VAL A 149 9.69 -7.33 -14.83
C VAL A 149 10.09 -8.80 -14.92
N ASP A 150 11.06 -9.08 -15.77
CA ASP A 150 11.69 -10.40 -15.97
C ASP A 150 13.19 -10.12 -16.07
N SER A 151 13.95 -10.44 -15.02
CA SER A 151 15.38 -10.11 -14.93
C SER A 151 16.20 -11.14 -14.13
N PRO A 152 16.14 -12.45 -14.41
CA PRO A 152 16.84 -13.46 -13.63
C PRO A 152 18.36 -13.21 -13.53
N PRO A 153 19.00 -13.50 -12.38
CA PRO A 153 18.42 -14.09 -11.17
C PRO A 153 18.02 -13.02 -10.12
N THR A 154 17.58 -11.83 -10.56
CA THR A 154 17.30 -10.73 -9.64
C THR A 154 15.97 -10.92 -8.91
N LYS A 155 15.90 -10.43 -7.68
CA LYS A 155 14.65 -10.38 -6.91
C LYS A 155 13.96 -9.06 -7.13
N ASP A 156 12.77 -9.08 -7.74
CA ASP A 156 11.95 -7.91 -7.98
C ASP A 156 10.61 -8.01 -7.22
N PHE A 157 10.34 -7.08 -6.28
CA PHE A 157 9.14 -7.18 -5.43
C PHE A 157 8.56 -5.85 -4.98
N ASN A 158 7.38 -5.92 -4.35
CA ASN A 158 6.61 -4.77 -3.85
C ASN A 158 6.30 -3.73 -4.94
N GLY A 159 5.83 -4.19 -6.11
CA GLY A 159 5.40 -3.30 -7.19
C GLY A 159 4.25 -2.40 -6.76
N GLN A 160 4.34 -1.10 -7.05
CA GLN A 160 3.34 -0.07 -6.76
C GLN A 160 3.15 0.82 -7.98
N TRP A 161 1.89 0.99 -8.41
CA TRP A 161 1.55 1.96 -9.44
C TRP A 161 1.77 3.38 -8.90
N SER A 162 2.29 4.28 -9.73
CA SER A 162 2.20 5.71 -9.43
C SER A 162 0.74 6.16 -9.42
N PRO A 163 0.37 7.24 -8.69
CA PRO A 163 -1.03 7.69 -8.60
C PRO A 163 -1.66 8.08 -9.94
N ASP A 164 -0.87 8.51 -10.91
CA ASP A 164 -1.29 8.78 -12.29
C ASP A 164 -1.48 7.52 -13.14
N GLY A 165 -1.01 6.36 -12.66
CA GLY A 165 -1.07 5.08 -13.34
C GLY A 165 -0.08 4.92 -14.49
N GLU A 166 0.94 5.78 -14.61
CA GLU A 166 1.90 5.77 -15.73
C GLU A 166 3.20 5.00 -15.44
N ARG A 167 3.56 4.86 -14.17
CA ARG A 167 4.85 4.30 -13.72
C ARG A 167 4.65 3.20 -12.69
N LEU A 168 5.65 2.32 -12.58
CA LEU A 168 5.76 1.30 -11.55
C LEU A 168 6.99 1.57 -10.70
N LEU A 169 6.80 1.66 -9.38
CA LEU A 169 7.85 1.68 -8.35
C LEU A 169 8.01 0.28 -7.78
N PHE A 170 9.25 -0.16 -7.59
CA PHE A 170 9.53 -1.49 -7.08
C PHE A 170 10.90 -1.59 -6.42
N VAL A 171 11.15 -2.70 -5.71
CA VAL A 171 12.43 -3.04 -5.11
C VAL A 171 13.15 -4.05 -5.99
N SER A 172 14.45 -3.88 -6.19
CA SER A 172 15.29 -4.83 -6.92
C SER A 172 16.66 -5.01 -6.28
N ASP A 173 17.22 -6.22 -6.30
CA ASP A 173 18.62 -6.49 -5.92
C ASP A 173 19.61 -6.46 -7.10
N ARG A 174 19.18 -6.03 -8.29
CA ARG A 174 19.99 -5.98 -9.53
C ARG A 174 21.28 -5.16 -9.42
N SER A 175 21.44 -4.39 -8.35
CA SER A 175 22.60 -3.56 -8.05
C SER A 175 23.56 -4.15 -7.00
N GLY A 176 23.27 -5.35 -6.47
CA GLY A 176 24.06 -6.04 -5.45
C GLY A 176 23.55 -5.88 -4.02
N ASN A 177 22.58 -5.00 -3.79
CA ASN A 177 21.78 -4.82 -2.58
C ASN A 177 20.36 -4.41 -3.01
N PHE A 178 19.38 -4.44 -2.10
CA PHE A 178 18.05 -3.94 -2.43
C PHE A 178 18.08 -2.43 -2.61
N ASP A 179 17.63 -1.96 -3.77
CA ASP A 179 17.42 -0.56 -4.10
C ASP A 179 16.04 -0.34 -4.71
N LEU A 180 15.63 0.92 -4.75
CA LEU A 180 14.35 1.33 -5.32
C LEU A 180 14.51 1.70 -6.79
N PHE A 181 13.58 1.24 -7.62
CA PHE A 181 13.54 1.50 -9.05
C PHE A 181 12.16 2.00 -9.47
N VAL A 182 12.15 2.83 -10.52
CA VAL A 182 10.93 3.25 -11.20
C VAL A 182 11.07 3.01 -12.69
N MET A 183 9.99 2.63 -13.36
CA MET A 183 9.93 2.47 -14.81
C MET A 183 8.54 2.79 -15.36
N ASN A 184 8.43 2.99 -16.66
CA ASN A 184 7.14 3.01 -17.36
C ASN A 184 6.56 1.58 -17.41
N LEU A 185 5.25 1.47 -17.58
CA LEU A 185 4.56 0.16 -17.61
C LEU A 185 4.91 -0.74 -18.80
N ASP A 186 5.49 -0.16 -19.85
CA ASP A 186 6.01 -0.91 -21.01
C ASP A 186 7.47 -1.35 -20.81
N GLY A 187 8.03 -1.14 -19.61
CA GLY A 187 9.41 -1.48 -19.25
C GLY A 187 10.45 -0.42 -19.65
N SER A 188 10.05 0.67 -20.30
CA SER A 188 10.96 1.76 -20.67
C SER A 188 11.28 2.68 -19.49
N ASP A 189 12.28 3.55 -19.66
CA ASP A 189 12.72 4.56 -18.67
C ASP A 189 13.04 4.02 -17.26
N LEU A 190 13.53 2.78 -17.20
CA LEU A 190 14.02 2.18 -15.96
C LEU A 190 15.09 3.05 -15.30
N THR A 191 14.79 3.54 -14.10
CA THR A 191 15.62 4.46 -13.32
C THR A 191 15.81 3.94 -11.91
N ARG A 192 17.06 3.86 -11.46
CA ARG A 192 17.42 3.56 -10.06
C ARG A 192 17.29 4.84 -9.22
N LEU A 193 16.48 4.81 -8.17
CA LEU A 193 16.21 5.97 -7.30
C LEU A 193 17.14 6.05 -6.09
N THR A 194 17.59 4.91 -5.56
CA THR A 194 18.51 4.86 -4.42
C THR A 194 19.82 4.18 -4.78
N THR A 195 20.94 4.63 -4.19
CA THR A 195 22.30 4.17 -4.57
C THR A 195 23.21 3.87 -3.38
N HIS A 196 22.65 3.82 -2.17
CA HIS A 196 23.42 3.51 -0.97
C HIS A 196 23.77 2.02 -0.93
N HIS A 197 24.82 1.63 -0.21
CA HIS A 197 25.22 0.21 -0.07
C HIS A 197 24.34 -0.60 0.90
N ALA A 198 23.42 0.07 1.60
CA ALA A 198 22.50 -0.56 2.53
C ALA A 198 21.20 -0.88 1.79
N ASN A 199 20.39 -1.79 2.33
CA ASN A 199 19.12 -2.13 1.70
C ASN A 199 18.13 -0.97 1.83
N ASP A 200 17.42 -0.69 0.74
CA ASP A 200 16.25 0.18 0.68
C ASP A 200 15.05 -0.65 0.20
N TYR A 201 13.93 -0.60 0.92
CA TYR A 201 12.75 -1.45 0.64
C TYR A 201 11.43 -0.83 1.13
N ASN A 202 10.33 -1.54 0.86
CA ASN A 202 8.94 -1.17 1.18
C ASN A 202 8.57 0.26 0.77
N PRO A 203 8.80 0.64 -0.51
CA PRO A 203 8.55 1.99 -0.96
C PRO A 203 7.04 2.23 -1.18
N ARG A 204 6.55 3.43 -0.89
CA ARG A 204 5.16 3.87 -1.20
C ARG A 204 5.14 5.28 -1.75
N TRP A 205 4.39 5.46 -2.83
CA TRP A 205 4.05 6.78 -3.39
C TRP A 205 3.23 7.60 -2.40
N SER A 206 3.51 8.90 -2.31
CA SER A 206 2.54 9.85 -1.73
C SER A 206 1.29 9.93 -2.62
N PRO A 207 0.12 10.30 -2.07
CA PRO A 207 -1.13 10.38 -2.84
C PRO A 207 -1.08 11.32 -4.05
N ASP A 208 -0.25 12.36 -3.97
CA ASP A 208 0.00 13.33 -5.06
C ASP A 208 1.07 12.87 -6.07
N GLY A 209 1.79 11.78 -5.81
CA GLY A 209 2.86 11.25 -6.65
C GLY A 209 4.17 12.05 -6.61
N GLU A 210 4.27 13.08 -5.77
CA GLU A 210 5.46 13.94 -5.72
C GLU A 210 6.59 13.33 -4.88
N LYS A 211 6.26 12.43 -3.95
CA LYS A 211 7.20 11.87 -2.98
C LYS A 211 7.08 10.36 -2.88
N ILE A 212 8.13 9.76 -2.32
CA ILE A 212 8.21 8.35 -1.96
C ILE A 212 8.68 8.26 -0.50
N VAL A 213 7.93 7.53 0.33
CA VAL A 213 8.43 7.03 1.62
C VAL A 213 8.99 5.63 1.42
N PHE A 214 10.06 5.30 2.12
CA PHE A 214 10.69 3.98 2.06
C PHE A 214 11.46 3.68 3.34
N VAL A 215 11.81 2.41 3.52
CA VAL A 215 12.68 1.94 4.60
C VAL A 215 14.11 1.91 4.10
N SER A 216 15.06 2.35 4.91
CA SER A 216 16.49 2.22 4.64
C SER A 216 17.28 1.75 5.86
N GLU A 217 18.27 0.90 5.62
CA GLU A 217 19.22 0.42 6.64
C GLU A 217 20.48 1.30 6.76
N ARG A 218 20.53 2.44 6.07
CA ARG A 218 21.74 3.27 5.96
C ARG A 218 22.20 3.90 7.28
N SER A 219 21.34 3.95 8.29
CA SER A 219 21.62 4.48 9.64
C SER A 219 22.13 3.41 10.62
N GLY A 220 22.20 2.14 10.21
CA GLY A 220 22.64 1.01 11.05
C GLY A 220 21.51 0.11 11.54
N ASN A 221 20.26 0.54 11.39
CA ASN A 221 19.00 -0.18 11.61
C ASN A 221 17.97 0.29 10.55
N ALA A 222 16.79 -0.34 10.54
CA ALA A 222 15.71 0.05 9.63
C ALA A 222 15.04 1.35 10.11
N ASP A 223 15.13 2.39 9.30
CA ASP A 223 14.50 3.69 9.52
C ASP A 223 13.68 4.11 8.30
N LEU A 224 12.72 5.01 8.51
CA LEU A 224 11.93 5.61 7.44
C LEU A 224 12.65 6.82 6.83
N PHE A 225 12.61 6.88 5.51
CA PHE A 225 13.11 7.99 4.72
C PHE A 225 12.04 8.46 3.75
N VAL A 226 12.10 9.73 3.38
CA VAL A 226 11.30 10.30 2.29
C VAL A 226 12.22 10.95 1.28
N MET A 227 11.85 10.85 0.01
CA MET A 227 12.51 11.52 -1.10
C MET A 227 11.48 12.05 -2.09
N ASN A 228 11.93 12.92 -2.99
CA ASN A 228 11.15 13.25 -4.19
C ASN A 228 11.01 12.02 -5.08
N SER A 229 9.97 11.98 -5.91
CA SER A 229 9.72 10.87 -6.83
C SER A 229 10.78 10.65 -7.91
N ASP A 230 11.68 11.62 -8.11
CA ASP A 230 12.86 11.52 -8.99
C ASP A 230 14.11 10.99 -8.25
N GLY A 231 14.00 10.64 -6.97
CA GLY A 231 15.09 10.16 -6.13
C GLY A 231 15.90 11.27 -5.45
N SER A 232 15.61 12.54 -5.71
CA SER A 232 16.30 13.68 -5.07
C SER A 232 15.77 13.98 -3.67
N ASN A 233 16.50 14.82 -2.92
CA ASN A 233 16.09 15.33 -1.60
C ASN A 233 15.72 14.23 -0.58
N VAL A 234 16.57 13.21 -0.47
CA VAL A 234 16.42 12.16 0.55
C VAL A 234 16.57 12.75 1.95
N VAL A 235 15.57 12.53 2.80
CA VAL A 235 15.49 12.99 4.19
C VAL A 235 15.11 11.81 5.09
N GLN A 236 15.82 11.65 6.20
CA GLN A 236 15.47 10.68 7.24
C GLN A 236 14.30 11.20 8.08
N LEU A 237 13.25 10.39 8.27
CA LEU A 237 12.07 10.73 9.06
C LEU A 237 12.11 10.17 10.47
N THR A 238 12.69 8.99 10.66
CA THR A 238 12.85 8.36 11.98
C THR A 238 14.32 8.16 12.30
N ASP A 239 14.67 8.36 13.57
CA ASP A 239 16.03 8.21 14.09
C ASP A 239 15.92 7.66 15.52
N HIS A 240 15.64 6.37 15.62
CA HIS A 240 15.50 5.64 16.89
C HIS A 240 16.22 4.31 16.78
N GLU A 241 16.65 3.71 17.90
CA GLU A 241 17.27 2.38 17.91
C GLU A 241 16.32 1.22 17.56
N ALA A 242 15.04 1.54 17.37
CA ALA A 242 13.97 0.60 17.04
C ALA A 242 14.00 0.28 15.55
N PHE A 243 13.38 -0.82 15.14
CA PHE A 243 13.12 -1.07 13.73
C PHE A 243 11.83 -0.38 13.32
N ASP A 244 11.94 0.56 12.38
CA ASP A 244 10.79 1.25 11.78
C ASP A 244 10.58 0.75 10.34
N SER A 245 9.39 0.23 10.03
CA SER A 245 9.11 -0.44 8.75
C SER A 245 7.66 -0.30 8.25
N ASP A 246 7.36 -0.90 7.10
CA ASP A 246 6.03 -0.95 6.46
C ASP A 246 5.28 0.40 6.45
N PRO A 247 5.87 1.49 5.91
CA PRO A 247 5.20 2.78 5.89
C PRO A 247 4.01 2.77 4.93
N ALA A 248 2.96 3.54 5.25
CA ALA A 248 1.87 3.89 4.34
C ALA A 248 1.43 5.34 4.56
N TRP A 249 1.12 6.05 3.47
CA TRP A 249 0.70 7.45 3.53
C TRP A 249 -0.75 7.59 3.93
N SER A 250 -1.06 8.60 4.74
CA SER A 250 -2.44 9.08 4.86
C SER A 250 -2.97 9.59 3.52
N PRO A 251 -4.29 9.52 3.25
CA PRO A 251 -4.90 10.02 2.00
C PRO A 251 -4.60 11.49 1.73
N SER A 252 -4.46 12.28 2.79
CA SER A 252 -4.12 13.71 2.71
C SER A 252 -2.64 14.00 2.46
N GLY A 253 -1.76 13.00 2.54
CA GLY A 253 -0.32 13.12 2.34
C GLY A 253 0.45 13.81 3.47
N ASP A 254 -0.19 14.13 4.60
CA ASP A 254 0.43 14.87 5.70
C ASP A 254 1.06 13.98 6.79
N ARG A 255 0.66 12.70 6.82
CA ARG A 255 1.04 11.70 7.81
C ARG A 255 1.40 10.37 7.18
N ILE A 256 2.14 9.58 7.95
CA ILE A 256 2.59 8.23 7.60
C ILE A 256 2.26 7.32 8.77
N VAL A 257 1.55 6.23 8.53
CA VAL A 257 1.45 5.10 9.47
C VAL A 257 2.60 4.13 9.18
N PHE A 258 3.17 3.54 10.22
CA PHE A 258 4.32 2.63 10.10
C PHE A 258 4.36 1.67 11.29
N VAL A 259 5.19 0.63 11.17
CA VAL A 259 5.46 -0.35 12.23
C VAL A 259 6.68 0.08 13.01
N SER A 260 6.64 -0.02 14.33
CA SER A 260 7.81 0.19 15.20
C SER A 260 7.81 -0.78 16.38
N ASP A 261 9.00 -1.24 16.77
CA ASP A 261 9.20 -2.03 17.99
C ASP A 261 9.65 -1.20 19.21
N ARG A 262 9.61 0.13 19.11
CA ARG A 262 10.05 1.04 20.20
C ARG A 262 9.29 0.88 21.53
N ALA A 263 8.11 0.24 21.50
CA ALA A 263 7.32 -0.08 22.71
C ALA A 263 7.59 -1.49 23.27
N GLY A 264 8.50 -2.26 22.66
CA GLY A 264 8.86 -3.63 23.05
C GLY A 264 8.20 -4.72 22.20
N HIS A 265 7.20 -4.37 21.40
CA HIS A 265 6.49 -5.23 20.45
C HIS A 265 6.25 -4.46 19.15
N TYR A 266 5.99 -5.18 18.04
CA TYR A 266 5.63 -4.53 16.78
C TYR A 266 4.24 -3.91 16.90
N ASP A 267 4.22 -2.59 16.96
CA ASP A 267 3.02 -1.77 17.04
C ASP A 267 2.93 -0.81 15.86
N LEU A 268 1.73 -0.30 15.61
CA LEU A 268 1.52 0.77 14.66
C LEU A 268 1.71 2.14 15.30
N TRP A 269 2.39 3.00 14.55
CA TRP A 269 2.67 4.38 14.90
C TRP A 269 2.31 5.30 13.74
N ILE A 270 1.94 6.53 14.05
CA ILE A 270 1.74 7.60 13.06
C ILE A 270 2.77 8.70 13.32
N ILE A 271 3.38 9.20 12.25
CA ILE A 271 4.30 10.34 12.26
C ILE A 271 3.86 11.36 11.20
N ARG A 272 4.14 12.64 11.43
CA ARG A 272 3.98 13.65 10.38
C ARG A 272 5.08 13.51 9.34
N VAL A 273 4.81 13.92 8.10
CA VAL A 273 5.79 13.88 7.00
C VAL A 273 7.05 14.73 7.25
N ASP A 274 7.02 15.65 8.22
CA ASP A 274 8.18 16.43 8.66
C ASP A 274 9.01 15.73 9.76
N GLY A 275 8.68 14.48 10.10
CA GLY A 275 9.34 13.70 11.15
C GLY A 275 8.88 14.04 12.57
N SER A 276 7.92 14.95 12.75
CA SER A 276 7.45 15.37 14.06
C SER A 276 6.26 14.55 14.57
N HIS A 277 6.04 14.60 15.89
CA HIS A 277 4.88 14.04 16.59
C HIS A 277 4.62 12.53 16.36
N PRO A 278 5.62 11.65 16.52
CA PRO A 278 5.37 10.21 16.49
C PRO A 278 4.39 9.82 17.60
N THR A 279 3.32 9.12 17.25
CA THR A 279 2.23 8.71 18.16
C THR A 279 1.90 7.24 17.95
N GLN A 280 1.90 6.46 19.03
CA GLN A 280 1.49 5.05 19.03
C GLN A 280 -0.04 4.94 18.89
N ILE A 281 -0.53 4.03 18.04
CA ILE A 281 -1.97 3.82 17.80
C ILE A 281 -2.47 2.39 18.14
N THR A 282 -1.55 1.45 18.31
CA THR A 282 -1.78 0.13 18.94
C THR A 282 -0.82 -0.03 20.11
N ASP A 283 -1.31 -0.55 21.23
CA ASP A 283 -0.59 -0.56 22.51
C ASP A 283 -0.82 -1.86 23.32
N ASP A 284 -1.19 -2.93 22.62
CA ASP A 284 -1.48 -4.24 23.21
C ASP A 284 -0.37 -5.26 22.87
N GLU A 285 -0.41 -6.45 23.46
CA GLU A 285 0.64 -7.47 23.29
C GLU A 285 0.58 -8.17 21.91
N ALA A 286 -0.40 -7.85 21.07
CA ALA A 286 -0.45 -8.40 19.73
C ALA A 286 0.67 -7.81 18.86
N LEU A 287 1.09 -8.60 17.88
CA LEU A 287 1.95 -8.11 16.82
C LEU A 287 1.07 -7.45 15.77
N ASP A 288 1.31 -6.18 15.51
CA ASP A 288 0.61 -5.35 14.54
C ASP A 288 1.59 -4.88 13.43
N PHE A 289 1.29 -5.20 12.17
CA PHE A 289 2.20 -4.92 11.05
C PHE A 289 1.51 -4.77 9.69
N GLN A 290 2.26 -4.37 8.66
CA GLN A 290 1.80 -4.18 7.28
C GLN A 290 0.55 -3.28 7.16
N PRO A 291 0.58 -2.05 7.70
CA PRO A 291 -0.54 -1.14 7.57
C PRO A 291 -0.70 -0.65 6.12
N ASP A 292 -1.94 -0.38 5.74
CA ASP A 292 -2.30 0.42 4.58
C ASP A 292 -3.40 1.42 4.98
N TRP A 293 -3.41 2.60 4.38
CA TRP A 293 -4.25 3.73 4.81
C TRP A 293 -4.94 4.36 3.60
N GLN A 294 -6.28 4.39 3.66
CA GLN A 294 -7.16 4.96 2.64
C GLN A 294 -8.25 5.84 3.23
#